data_AF-A0A352JQI8-F1
#
_entry.id   AF-A0A352JQI8-F1
#
_cell.length_a   1.000
_cell.length_b   1.000
_cell.length_c   1.000
_cell.angle_alpha   90.00
_cell.angle_beta   90.00
_cell.angle_gamma   90.00
#
_symmetry.space_group_name_H-M   'P 1'
#
loop_
_entity.id
_entity.type
_entity.pdbx_description
1 polymer ?
#
loop_
_entity_poly.entity_id
_entity_poly.type
_entity_poly.pdbx_seq_one_letter_code
_entity_poly.pdbx_strand_id
1 'polypeptide(L)'
;MEIQIVSHHIFWYILLTIIAAAVAIISYRQTFPPLGKLQRISLTTLRVAMVILLGIFLIEPLLNFYSAKTIKPQLAVLMDISKSMG
;
A
#
# COMPACT_ATOMS: atom_id res chain seq x y z
N MET A 1 -16.37 -8.49 1.66
CA MET A 1 -15.25 -7.60 1.28
C MET A 1 -14.51 -7.30 2.56
N GLU A 2 -13.51 -8.12 2.89
CA GLU A 2 -12.75 -7.96 4.13
C GLU A 2 -11.48 -7.18 3.82
N ILE A 3 -11.30 -6.04 4.47
CA ILE A 3 -10.06 -5.26 4.40
C ILE A 3 -9.10 -5.90 5.39
N GLN A 4 -8.28 -6.83 4.92
CA GLN A 4 -7.21 -7.39 5.74
C GLN A 4 -6.01 -6.45 5.69
N ILE A 5 -5.79 -5.71 6.79
CA ILE A 5 -4.57 -4.92 6.99
C ILE A 5 -3.43 -5.89 7.30
N VAL A 6 -2.80 -6.42 6.26
CA VAL A 6 -1.60 -7.25 6.38
C VAL A 6 -0.42 -6.31 6.62
N SER A 7 -0.20 -5.87 7.87
CA SER A 7 0.94 -4.99 8.13
C SER A 7 1.61 -5.27 9.47
N HIS A 8 2.51 -6.26 9.49
CA HIS A 8 3.53 -6.38 10.54
C HIS A 8 4.49 -5.18 10.60
N HIS A 9 4.52 -4.35 9.54
CA HIS A 9 5.42 -3.20 9.41
C HIS A 9 4.71 -1.84 9.52
N ILE A 10 3.52 -1.76 10.13
CA ILE A 10 2.73 -0.52 10.22
C ILE A 10 3.52 0.66 10.82
N PHE A 11 4.43 0.36 11.75
CA PHE A 11 5.36 1.31 12.33
C PHE A 11 6.26 1.98 11.28
N TRP A 12 6.81 1.21 10.34
CA TRP A 12 7.67 1.72 9.28
C TRP A 12 6.90 2.63 8.31
N TYR A 13 5.65 2.29 8.01
CA TYR A 13 4.78 3.15 7.18
C TYR A 13 4.51 4.50 7.85
N ILE A 14 4.19 4.50 9.14
CA ILE A 14 3.98 5.73 9.91
C ILE A 14 5.27 6.56 9.94
N LEU A 15 6.41 5.93 10.20
CA LEU A 15 7.71 6.60 10.23
C LEU A 15 8.06 7.24 8.88
N LEU A 16 7.90 6.51 7.77
CA LEU A 16 8.13 7.03 6.41
C LEU A 16 7.20 8.20 6.09
N THR A 17 5.94 8.12 6.49
CA THR A 17 4.95 9.19 6.29
C THR A 17 5.35 10.47 7.03
N ILE A 18 5.83 10.35 8.27
CA ILE A 18 6.31 11.48 9.07
C ILE A 18 7.55 12.10 8.42
N ILE A 19 8.52 11.28 7.98
CA ILE A 19 9.75 11.75 7.32
C ILE A 19 9.41 12.47 6.02
N ALA A 20 8.53 11.89 5.19
CA ALA A 20 8.05 12.49 3.95
C ALA A 20 7.38 13.86 4.18
N ALA A 21 6.51 13.96 5.20
CA ALA A 21 5.87 15.21 5.58
C ALA A 21 6.90 16.25 6.04
N ALA A 22 7.87 15.85 6.87
CA ALA A 22 8.95 16.74 7.34
C ALA A 22 9.79 17.26 6.16
N VAL A 23 10.22 16.40 5.24
CA VAL A 23 10.99 16.78 4.05
C VAL A 23 10.20 17.76 3.17
N ALA A 24 8.91 17.50 2.93
CA ALA A 24 8.06 18.39 2.15
C ALA A 24 7.92 19.78 2.79
N ILE A 25 7.75 19.84 4.11
CA ILE A 25 7.67 21.10 4.88
C ILE A 25 9.00 21.86 4.81
N ILE A 26 10.13 21.16 5.01
CA ILE A 26 11.48 21.75 5.00
C ILE A 26 11.82 22.27 3.60
N SER A 27 11.47 21.53 2.55
CA SER A 27 11.72 21.92 1.17
C SER A 27 11.02 23.24 0.80
N TYR A 28 9.88 23.56 1.41
CA TYR A 28 9.17 24.84 1.23
C TYR A 28 9.74 26.01 2.05
N ARG A 29 10.79 25.80 2.87
CA ARG A 29 11.51 26.92 3.52
C ARG A 29 12.47 27.63 2.57
N GLN A 30 12.84 27.05 1.43
CA GLN A 30 13.85 27.57 0.50
C GLN A 30 13.28 28.01 -0.87
N THR A 31 12.01 28.40 -0.94
CA THR A 31 11.45 28.92 -2.20
C THR A 31 11.80 30.39 -2.40
N PHE A 32 12.63 30.67 -3.41
CA PHE A 32 12.84 32.00 -4.00
C PHE A 32 12.13 32.05 -5.35
N PRO A 33 11.28 33.05 -5.64
CA PRO A 33 10.89 34.21 -4.82
C PRO A 33 9.91 33.86 -3.68
N PRO A 34 9.77 34.73 -2.66
CA PRO A 34 8.89 34.49 -1.52
C PRO A 34 7.43 34.40 -1.96
N LEU A 35 6.87 33.20 -1.89
CA LEU A 35 5.45 32.94 -2.15
C LEU A 35 4.58 33.54 -1.04
N GLY A 36 3.41 34.07 -1.39
CA GLY A 36 2.42 34.55 -0.42
C GLY A 36 2.01 33.44 0.55
N LYS A 37 1.69 33.78 1.80
CA LYS A 37 1.40 32.81 2.88
C LYS A 37 0.38 31.73 2.47
N LEU A 38 -0.69 32.12 1.76
CA LEU A 38 -1.73 31.20 1.28
C LEU A 38 -1.24 30.25 0.17
N GLN A 39 -0.50 30.78 -0.81
CA GLN A 39 0.09 29.97 -1.88
C GLN A 39 1.09 28.97 -1.32
N ARG A 40 1.90 29.40 -0.34
CA ARG A 40 2.85 28.52 0.35
C ARG A 40 2.14 27.39 1.07
N ILE A 41 1.06 27.67 1.80
CA ILE A 41 0.27 26.62 2.49
C ILE A 41 -0.32 25.65 1.46
N SER A 42 -1.00 26.16 0.44
CA SER A 42 -1.65 25.33 -0.59
C SER A 42 -0.66 24.43 -1.34
N LEU A 43 0.50 24.96 -1.71
CA LEU A 43 1.49 24.18 -2.43
C LEU A 43 2.26 23.21 -1.52
N THR A 44 2.43 23.55 -0.23
CA THR A 44 3.00 22.62 0.76
C THR A 44 2.04 21.46 1.03
N THR A 45 0.75 21.73 1.23
CA THR A 45 -0.25 20.67 1.43
C THR A 45 -0.36 19.78 0.21
N LEU A 46 -0.37 20.35 -1.00
CA LEU A 46 -0.39 19.59 -2.25
C LEU A 46 0.87 18.72 -2.40
N ARG A 47 2.05 19.23 -2.03
CA ARG A 47 3.30 18.46 -2.08
C ARG A 47 3.32 17.33 -1.06
N VAL A 48 2.90 17.59 0.18
CA VAL A 48 2.77 16.54 1.20
C VAL A 48 1.80 15.45 0.71
N ALA A 49 0.64 15.84 0.18
CA ALA A 49 -0.35 14.91 -0.36
C ALA A 49 0.23 14.07 -1.52
N MET A 50 0.96 14.69 -2.45
CA MET A 50 1.62 13.98 -3.55
C MET A 50 2.63 12.94 -3.04
N VAL A 51 3.49 13.30 -2.08
CA VAL A 51 4.49 12.36 -1.55
C VAL A 51 3.84 11.22 -0.78
N ILE A 52 2.78 11.49 -0.02
CA ILE A 52 1.99 10.45 0.66
C ILE A 52 1.35 9.51 -0.36
N LEU A 53 0.71 10.04 -1.40
CA LEU A 53 0.09 9.24 -2.46
C LEU A 53 1.12 8.39 -3.19
N LEU A 54 2.30 8.95 -3.51
CA LEU A 54 3.39 8.18 -4.09
C LEU A 54 3.88 7.08 -3.15
N GLY A 55 3.99 7.34 -1.85
CA GLY A 55 4.35 6.33 -0.86
C GLY A 55 3.32 5.19 -0.78
N ILE A 56 2.02 5.52 -0.77
CA ILE A 56 0.93 4.54 -0.82
C ILE A 56 0.98 3.70 -2.09
N PHE A 57 1.37 4.30 -3.22
CA PHE A 57 1.38 3.63 -4.52
C PHE A 57 2.64 2.77 -4.75
N LEU A 58 3.80 3.19 -4.23
CA LEU A 58 5.07 2.48 -4.42
C LEU A 58 5.27 1.33 -3.46
N ILE A 59 4.81 1.47 -2.21
CA ILE A 59 4.94 0.37 -1.27
C ILE A 59 3.89 -0.68 -1.62
N GLU A 60 4.29 -1.96 -1.56
CA GLU A 60 3.44 -3.13 -1.81
C GLU A 60 1.98 -2.84 -1.44
N PRO A 61 1.01 -2.97 -2.38
CA PRO A 61 -0.28 -2.32 -2.25
C PRO A 61 -0.89 -2.63 -0.88
N LEU A 62 -0.89 -1.62 0.01
CA LEU A 62 -1.56 -1.73 1.31
C LEU A 62 -3.05 -2.06 1.11
N LEU A 63 -3.57 -1.68 -0.06
CA LEU A 63 -4.90 -2.02 -0.58
C LEU A 63 -4.81 -3.14 -1.61
N ASN A 64 -4.20 -4.26 -1.25
CA ASN A 64 -4.31 -5.46 -2.07
C ASN A 64 -5.73 -6.04 -1.89
N PHE A 65 -6.57 -5.86 -2.90
CA PHE A 65 -7.89 -6.49 -2.95
C PHE A 65 -7.72 -7.96 -3.37
N TYR A 66 -7.48 -8.84 -2.40
CA TYR A 66 -7.46 -10.28 -2.66
C TYR A 66 -8.87 -10.84 -2.68
N SER A 67 -9.32 -11.32 -3.84
CA SER A 67 -10.50 -12.18 -3.94
C SER A 67 -10.05 -13.64 -3.81
N ALA A 68 -10.01 -14.14 -2.58
CA ALA A 68 -9.71 -15.55 -2.33
C ALA A 68 -10.96 -16.39 -2.62
N LYS A 69 -10.99 -17.07 -3.79
CA LYS A 69 -11.91 -18.19 -3.99
C LYS A 69 -11.31 -19.43 -3.32
N THR A 70 -11.89 -19.86 -2.22
CA THR A 70 -11.63 -21.18 -1.64
C THR A 70 -12.21 -22.25 -2.56
N ILE A 71 -11.38 -22.73 -3.49
CA ILE A 71 -11.70 -23.91 -4.30
C ILE A 71 -11.47 -25.12 -3.39
N LYS A 72 -12.54 -25.81 -3.00
CA LYS A 72 -12.40 -27.12 -2.34
C LYS A 72 -11.66 -28.07 -3.29
N PRO A 73 -10.55 -28.69 -2.88
CA PRO A 73 -9.87 -29.67 -3.73
C PRO A 73 -10.83 -30.84 -3.98
N GLN A 74 -11.23 -31.04 -5.23
CA GLN A 74 -11.94 -32.25 -5.65
C GLN A 74 -10.87 -33.32 -5.87
N LEU A 75 -10.64 -34.14 -4.84
CA LEU A 75 -9.80 -35.33 -4.94
C LEU A 75 -10.56 -36.38 -5.75
N ALA A 76 -10.24 -36.48 -7.04
CA ALA A 76 -10.70 -37.58 -7.87
C ALA A 76 -9.89 -38.83 -7.50
N VAL A 77 -10.54 -39.79 -6.84
CA VAL A 77 -9.95 -41.09 -6.54
C VAL A 77 -10.33 -42.05 -7.67
N LEU A 78 -9.36 -42.43 -8.49
CA LEU A 78 -9.50 -43.51 -9.46
C LEU A 78 -9.05 -44.80 -8.77
N MET A 79 -10.01 -45.68 -8.47
CA MET A 79 -9.71 -47.06 -8.08
C MET A 79 -9.82 -47.94 -9.32
N ASP A 80 -8.74 -48.61 -9.68
CA ASP A 80 -8.80 -49.69 -10.65
C ASP A 80 -9.41 -50.93 -9.97
N ILE A 81 -10.41 -51.52 -10.63
CA ILE A 81 -11.16 -52.70 -10.18
C ILE A 81 -10.86 -53.92 -11.06
N SER A 82 -9.74 -53.89 -11.79
CA SER A 82 -9.31 -55.00 -12.64
C SER A 82 -9.05 -56.27 -11.82
N LYS A 83 -9.38 -57.44 -12.38
CA LYS A 83 -9.18 -58.76 -11.74
C LYS A 83 -7.72 -59.06 -11.41
N SER A 84 -6.76 -58.29 -11.94
CA SER A 84 -5.34 -58.37 -11.64
C SER A 84 -4.93 -57.66 -10.34
N MET A 85 -5.83 -56.91 -9.70
CA MET A 85 -5.58 -56.27 -8.41
C MET A 85 -5.91 -57.15 -7.19
N GLY A 86 -6.22 -58.43 -7.41
CA GLY A 86 -6.49 -59.43 -6.35
C GLY A 86 -5.22 -60.11 -5.83
#